data_AF-A0A251SWV9-F1
#
_entry.id   AF-A0A251SWV9-F1
#
_cell.length_a   1.000
_cell.length_b   1.000
_cell.length_c   1.000
_cell.angle_alpha   90.00
_cell.angle_beta   90.00
_cell.angle_gamma   90.00
#
_symmetry.space_group_name_H-M   'P 1'
#
loop_
_entity.id
_entity.type
_entity.pdbx_description
1 polymer ?
#
loop_
_entity_poly.entity_id
_entity_poly.type
_entity_poly.pdbx_seq_one_letter_code
_entity_poly.pdbx_strand_id
1 'polypeptide(L)'
;MAELVLSALLPVLFEKLASATLKSIARNKGIDAKIKKWQRSLIQIQGVLTYASHKEITNQSVKRWLNDLQHLAYDIDDVLDDLATEAMHREFIRESKAITNKT
;
A
#
# COMPACT_ATOMS: atom_id res chain seq x y z
N MET A 1 13.88 -15.35 3.44
CA MET A 1 13.60 -14.39 4.55
C MET A 1 12.76 -13.22 4.04
N ALA A 2 13.13 -12.61 2.91
CA ALA A 2 12.35 -11.55 2.29
C ALA A 2 10.96 -12.05 1.84
N GLU A 3 10.86 -13.29 1.37
CA GLU A 3 9.57 -13.90 1.01
C GLU A 3 8.59 -14.01 2.19
N LEU A 4 9.08 -14.38 3.39
CA LEU A 4 8.25 -14.43 4.60
C LEU A 4 7.72 -13.05 4.98
N VAL A 5 8.58 -12.02 4.92
CA VAL A 5 8.19 -10.63 5.21
C VAL A 5 7.17 -10.14 4.20
N LEU A 6 7.41 -10.37 2.91
CA LEU A 6 6.49 -9.99 1.83
C LEU A 6 5.13 -10.70 1.95
N SER A 7 5.13 -11.97 2.37
CA SER A 7 3.90 -12.73 2.60
C SER A 7 3.07 -12.17 3.76
N ALA A 8 3.71 -11.60 4.78
CA ALA A 8 3.03 -10.93 5.88
C ALA A 8 2.58 -9.50 5.52
N LEU A 9 3.37 -8.79 4.71
CA LEU A 9 3.14 -7.38 4.37
C LEU A 9 2.09 -7.19 3.27
N LEU A 10 2.04 -8.08 2.27
CA LEU A 10 1.08 -7.99 1.17
C LEU A 10 -0.39 -7.92 1.61
N PRO A 11 -0.87 -8.74 2.56
CA PRO A 11 -2.21 -8.62 3.12
C PRO A 11 -2.50 -7.22 3.69
N VAL A 12 -1.56 -6.65 4.44
CA VAL A 12 -1.68 -5.31 5.03
C VAL A 12 -1.83 -4.25 3.94
N LEU A 13 -1.00 -4.32 2.89
CA LEU A 13 -1.11 -3.41 1.75
C LEU A 13 -2.45 -3.55 1.02
N PHE A 14 -2.98 -4.76 0.87
CA PHE A 14 -4.31 -4.97 0.29
C PHE A 14 -5.42 -4.33 1.14
N GLU A 15 -5.35 -4.48 2.46
CA GLU A 15 -6.30 -3.85 3.39
C GLU A 15 -6.24 -2.32 3.29
N LYS A 16 -5.03 -1.75 3.33
CA LYS A 16 -4.81 -0.29 3.16
C LYS A 16 -5.36 0.21 1.83
N LEU A 17 -5.10 -0.52 0.72
CA LEU A 17 -5.63 -0.19 -0.61
C LEU A 17 -7.15 -0.33 -0.73
N ALA A 18 -7.75 -1.27 0.02
CA ALA A 18 -9.18 -1.49 0.05
C ALA A 18 -9.93 -0.55 1.01
N SER A 19 -9.21 0.18 1.86
CA SER A 19 -9.78 1.05 2.89
C SER A 19 -10.72 2.11 2.31
N ALA A 20 -11.79 2.41 3.06
CA ALA A 20 -12.76 3.44 2.68
C ALA A 20 -12.10 4.83 2.62
N THR A 21 -11.21 5.11 3.58
CA THR A 21 -10.42 6.34 3.65
C THR A 21 -9.61 6.55 2.37
N LEU A 22 -8.82 5.56 1.96
CA LEU A 22 -8.02 5.70 0.74
C LEU A 22 -8.89 5.83 -0.51
N LYS A 23 -10.00 5.08 -0.62
CA LYS A 23 -10.95 5.21 -1.74
C LYS A 23 -11.56 6.61 -1.83
N SER A 24 -11.86 7.24 -0.69
CA SER A 24 -12.34 8.62 -0.65
C SER A 24 -11.27 9.60 -1.14
N ILE A 25 -10.05 9.46 -0.65
CA ILE A 25 -8.92 10.30 -1.09
C ILE A 25 -8.63 10.11 -2.57
N ALA A 26 -8.64 8.86 -3.04
CA ALA A 26 -8.33 8.52 -4.42
C ALA A 26 -9.29 9.21 -5.38
N ARG A 27 -10.57 9.22 -5.04
CA ARG A 27 -11.62 9.93 -5.77
C ARG A 27 -11.41 11.44 -5.75
N ASN A 28 -11.13 12.00 -4.59
CA ASN A 28 -10.93 13.45 -4.42
C ASN A 28 -9.67 13.94 -5.16
N LYS A 29 -8.62 13.12 -5.25
CA LYS A 29 -7.36 13.44 -5.94
C LYS A 29 -7.31 12.93 -7.39
N GLY A 30 -8.35 12.23 -7.88
CA GLY A 30 -8.40 11.68 -9.23
C GLY A 30 -7.39 10.56 -9.51
N ILE A 31 -6.99 9.79 -8.48
CA ILE A 31 -5.97 8.74 -8.57
C ILE A 31 -6.54 7.31 -8.50
N ASP A 32 -7.85 7.11 -8.59
CA ASP A 32 -8.49 5.78 -8.54
C ASP A 32 -7.89 4.78 -9.53
N ALA A 33 -7.58 5.23 -10.75
CA ALA A 33 -6.96 4.40 -11.77
C ALA A 33 -5.58 3.89 -11.34
N LYS A 34 -4.81 4.72 -10.62
CA LYS A 34 -3.50 4.35 -10.07
C LYS A 34 -3.65 3.33 -8.94
N ILE A 35 -4.58 3.55 -8.01
CA ILE A 35 -4.87 2.61 -6.92
C ILE A 35 -5.30 1.23 -7.46
N LYS A 36 -6.21 1.21 -8.45
CA LYS A 36 -6.60 -0.04 -9.12
C LYS A 36 -5.44 -0.72 -9.85
N LYS A 37 -4.53 0.07 -10.44
CA LYS A 37 -3.31 -0.47 -11.08
C LYS A 37 -2.41 -1.12 -10.04
N TRP A 38 -2.18 -0.47 -8.91
CA TRP A 38 -1.35 -1.00 -7.82
C TRP A 38 -1.92 -2.29 -7.25
N GLN A 39 -3.23 -2.36 -7.01
CA GLN A 39 -3.87 -3.59 -6.55
C GLN A 39 -3.64 -4.76 -7.53
N ARG A 40 -3.76 -4.52 -8.85
CA ARG A 40 -3.45 -5.55 -9.86
C ARG A 40 -1.98 -5.97 -9.84
N SER A 41 -1.06 -5.01 -9.72
CA SER A 41 0.36 -5.30 -9.66
C SER A 41 0.73 -6.13 -8.41
N LEU A 42 0.16 -5.82 -7.25
CA LEU A 42 0.39 -6.59 -6.03
C LEU A 42 -0.16 -8.02 -6.13
N ILE A 43 -1.29 -8.23 -6.82
CA ILE A 43 -1.82 -9.59 -7.11
C ILE A 43 -0.83 -10.37 -7.99
N GLN A 44 -0.28 -9.74 -9.03
CA GLN A 44 0.73 -10.38 -9.87
C GLN A 44 1.99 -10.73 -9.08
N ILE A 45 2.44 -9.82 -8.22
CA ILE A 45 3.58 -10.03 -7.32
C ILE A 45 3.33 -11.22 -6.39
N GLN A 46 2.13 -11.32 -5.80
CA GLN A 46 1.75 -12.46 -4.96
C GLN A 46 1.86 -13.78 -5.73
N GLY A 47 1.40 -13.82 -6.99
CA GLY A 47 1.54 -15.00 -7.84
C GLY A 47 2.99 -15.38 -8.14
N VAL A 48 3.87 -14.38 -8.36
CA VAL A 48 5.30 -14.62 -8.59
C VAL A 48 6.01 -15.04 -7.30
N LEU A 49 5.60 -14.52 -6.14
CA LEU A 49 6.16 -14.88 -4.83
C LEU A 49 6.00 -16.37 -4.53
N THR A 50 4.83 -16.95 -4.81
CA THR A 50 4.61 -18.39 -4.65
C THR A 50 5.60 -19.23 -5.45
N TYR A 51 5.98 -18.77 -6.66
CA TYR A 51 6.98 -19.43 -7.50
C TYR A 51 8.42 -19.16 -7.01
N ALA A 52 8.69 -17.93 -6.57
CA ALA A 52 9.99 -17.50 -6.09
C ALA A 52 10.40 -18.16 -4.77
N SER A 53 9.44 -18.40 -3.86
CA SER A 53 9.64 -19.10 -2.58
C SER A 53 10.35 -20.45 -2.77
N HIS A 54 9.91 -21.23 -3.77
CA HIS A 54 10.49 -22.53 -4.10
C HIS A 54 11.93 -22.44 -4.67
N LYS A 55 12.38 -21.26 -5.10
CA LYS A 55 13.68 -21.03 -5.74
C LYS A 55 14.60 -20.05 -4.98
N GLU A 56 14.13 -19.41 -3.91
CA GLU A 56 14.86 -18.38 -3.15
C GLU A 56 16.17 -18.92 -2.56
N ILE A 57 16.19 -20.18 -2.13
CA ILE A 57 17.35 -20.79 -1.44
C ILE A 57 18.51 -21.05 -2.41
N THR A 58 18.24 -21.32 -3.68
CA THR A 58 19.25 -21.79 -4.64
C THR A 58 19.63 -20.76 -5.70
N ASN A 59 18.85 -19.69 -5.86
CA ASN A 59 19.06 -18.70 -6.92
C ASN A 59 19.30 -17.29 -6.37
N GLN A 60 20.53 -16.79 -6.52
CA GLN A 60 20.94 -15.46 -6.04
C GLN A 60 20.18 -14.31 -6.72
N SER A 61 19.81 -14.45 -7.99
CA SER A 61 19.01 -13.45 -8.71
C SER A 61 17.61 -13.35 -8.13
N VAL A 62 17.00 -14.49 -7.76
CA VAL A 62 15.70 -14.53 -7.07
C VAL A 62 15.81 -13.86 -5.69
N LYS A 63 16.88 -14.14 -4.95
CA LYS A 63 17.13 -13.52 -3.63
C LYS A 63 17.26 -12.00 -3.72
N ARG A 64 18.01 -11.47 -4.69
CA ARG A 64 18.12 -10.01 -4.91
C ARG A 64 16.77 -9.40 -5.29
N TRP A 65 16.06 -10.02 -6.23
CA TRP A 65 14.74 -9.55 -6.65
C TRP A 65 13.73 -9.50 -5.48
N LEU A 66 13.71 -10.51 -4.60
CA LEU A 66 12.87 -10.53 -3.41
C LEU A 66 13.25 -9.43 -2.41
N ASN A 67 14.54 -9.15 -2.24
CA ASN A 67 15.00 -8.06 -1.39
C ASN A 67 14.54 -6.70 -1.92
N ASP A 68 14.72 -6.44 -3.21
CA ASP A 68 14.30 -5.18 -3.83
C ASP A 68 12.77 -5.00 -3.74
N LEU A 69 12.03 -6.10 -3.90
CA LEU A 69 10.58 -6.11 -3.74
C LEU A 69 10.15 -5.82 -2.29
N GLN A 70 10.89 -6.31 -1.29
CA GLN A 70 10.65 -5.99 0.11
C GLN A 70 10.85 -4.50 0.40
N HIS A 71 11.90 -3.89 -0.15
CA HIS A 71 12.13 -2.45 0.01
C HIS A 71 11.00 -1.64 -0.62
N LEU A 72 10.60 -2.00 -1.84
CA LEU A 72 9.46 -1.38 -2.51
C LEU A 72 8.15 -1.52 -1.70
N ALA A 73 7.94 -2.64 -1.02
CA ALA A 73 6.75 -2.84 -0.21
C ALA A 73 6.72 -1.90 1.01
N TYR A 74 7.87 -1.60 1.63
CA TYR A 74 7.97 -0.55 2.66
C TYR A 74 7.69 0.83 2.09
N ASP A 75 8.28 1.17 0.93
CA ASP A 75 8.02 2.48 0.29
C ASP A 75 6.53 2.69 -0.01
N ILE A 76 5.82 1.63 -0.43
CA ILE A 76 4.37 1.68 -0.66
C ILE A 76 3.62 1.86 0.66
N ASP A 77 4.02 1.17 1.73
CA ASP A 77 3.39 1.26 3.04
C ASP A 77 3.46 2.70 3.60
N ASP A 78 4.66 3.30 3.54
CA ASP A 78 4.91 4.68 3.96
C ASP A 78 4.03 5.68 3.18
N VAL A 79 3.95 5.52 1.86
CA VAL A 79 3.10 6.39 1.02
C VAL A 79 1.62 6.25 1.36
N LEU A 80 1.16 5.04 1.68
CA LEU A 80 -0.24 4.81 2.06
C LEU A 80 -0.56 5.41 3.43
N ASP A 81 0.39 5.39 4.38
CA ASP A 81 0.24 5.99 5.70
C ASP A 81 0.25 7.53 5.65
N ASP A 82 1.10 8.12 4.81
CA ASP A 82 1.09 9.55 4.53
C ASP A 82 -0.26 10.01 3.96
N LEU A 83 -0.81 9.23 3.02
CA LEU A 83 -2.14 9.47 2.46
C LEU A 83 -3.21 9.39 3.53
N ALA A 84 -3.20 8.36 4.38
CA ALA A 84 -4.16 8.21 5.47
C ALA A 84 -4.08 9.37 6.47
N THR A 85 -2.87 9.79 6.83
CA THR A 85 -2.60 10.90 7.75
C THR A 85 -3.12 12.22 7.19
N GLU A 86 -2.85 12.51 5.92
CA GLU A 86 -3.38 13.69 5.23
C GLU A 86 -4.91 13.70 5.18
N ALA A 87 -5.57 12.53 5.05
CA ALA A 87 -7.02 12.43 5.13
C ALA A 87 -7.55 12.81 6.51
N MET A 88 -6.96 12.25 7.58
CA MET A 88 -7.37 12.56 8.95
C MET A 88 -7.20 14.05 9.26
N HIS A 89 -6.09 14.63 8.82
CA HIS A 89 -5.83 16.06 9.01
C HIS A 89 -6.86 16.94 8.28
N ARG A 90 -7.26 16.58 7.06
CA ARG A 90 -8.33 17.30 6.32
C ARG A 90 -9.68 17.20 7.01
N GLU A 91 -10.03 16.03 7.53
CA GLU A 91 -11.27 15.81 8.27
C GLU A 91 -11.32 16.67 9.52
N PHE A 92 -10.23 16.68 10.30
CA PHE A 92 -10.09 17.52 11.49
C PHE A 92 -10.21 19.02 11.18
N ILE A 93 -9.56 19.52 10.12
CA ILE A 93 -9.69 20.93 9.70
C ILE A 93 -11.13 21.25 9.28
N ARG A 94 -11.81 20.33 8.60
CA ARG A 94 -13.21 20.53 8.18
C ARG A 94 -14.13 20.64 9.39
N GLU A 95 -13.94 19.79 10.40
CA GLU A 95 -14.71 19.80 11.64
C GLU A 95 -14.49 21.08 12.45
N SER A 96 -13.24 21.51 12.61
CA SER A 96 -12.93 22.75 13.35
C SER A 96 -13.51 24.01 12.69
N LYS A 97 -13.50 24.09 11.35
CA LYS A 97 -14.19 25.15 10.59
C LYS A 97 -15.72 25.13 10.77
N ALA A 98 -16.32 23.95 10.86
CA ALA A 98 -17.76 23.83 11.04
C ALA A 98 -18.22 24.33 12.43
N ILE A 99 -17.37 24.21 13.44
CA ILE A 99 -17.64 24.67 14.81
C ILE A 99 -17.53 26.20 14.91
N THR A 100 -16.53 26.79 14.25
CA THR A 100 -16.29 28.24 14.27
C THR A 100 -17.32 29.05 13.48
N ASN A 101 -17.92 28.50 12.43
CA ASN A 101 -18.99 29.17 11.66
C ASN A 101 -20.37 29.15 12.35
N LYS A 102 -20.50 28.51 13.51
CA LYS A 102 -21.77 28.30 14.22
C LYS A 102 -21.91 29.17 15.49
N THR A 103 -20.95 30.06 15.72
CA THR A 103 -20.95 31.10 16.78
C THR A 103 -21.00 32.46 16.11
#